data_AF-A0A7Z0SDH6-F1
#
_entry.id   AF-A0A7Z0SDH6-F1
#
_cell.length_a   1.000
_cell.length_b   1.000
_cell.length_c   1.000
_cell.angle_alpha   90.00
_cell.angle_beta   90.00
_cell.angle_gamma   90.00
#
_symmetry.space_group_name_H-M   'P 1'
#
loop_
_entity.id
_entity.type
_entity.pdbx_description
1 polymer ?
#
loop_
_entity_poly.entity_id
_entity_poly.type
_entity_poly.pdbx_seq_one_letter_code
_entity_poly.pdbx_strand_id
1 'polypeptide(L)'
;MAKPAGKVANQSQAEGAQSLTDTVTIAEETLAAMKSGADKDTVLALIKKTKQTAKTIESSVVLAKRDRALSKVAKARGAYKKDQHEKAEELMEQAVKGFKDVKTLYHNF
;
A
#
# COMPACT_ATOMS: atom_id res chain seq x y z
N MET A 1 -5.14 -20.38 9.15
CA MET A 1 -4.62 -19.00 9.07
C MET A 1 -5.79 -18.03 9.17
N ALA A 2 -5.81 -17.13 10.14
CA ALA A 2 -6.88 -16.13 10.26
C ALA A 2 -6.83 -15.19 9.04
N LYS A 3 -7.99 -14.93 8.42
CA LYS A 3 -8.10 -13.92 7.36
C LYS A 3 -7.70 -12.55 7.95
N PRO A 4 -6.99 -11.69 7.19
CA PRO A 4 -6.77 -10.33 7.63
C PRO A 4 -8.12 -9.67 7.97
N ALA A 5 -8.18 -8.91 9.07
CA ALA A 5 -9.37 -8.14 9.43
C ALA A 5 -9.77 -7.23 8.24
N GLY A 6 -11.04 -7.29 7.82
CA GLY A 6 -11.56 -6.54 6.67
C GLY A 6 -11.45 -7.23 5.30
N LYS A 7 -10.95 -8.48 5.23
CA LYS A 7 -10.96 -9.25 3.98
C LYS A 7 -12.38 -9.72 3.65
N VAL A 8 -13.03 -9.07 2.68
CA VAL A 8 -14.35 -9.44 2.16
C VAL A 8 -14.17 -10.58 1.17
N ALA A 9 -14.70 -11.77 1.49
CA ALA A 9 -14.67 -12.90 0.57
C ALA A 9 -15.64 -12.64 -0.59
N ASN A 10 -15.16 -12.77 -1.83
CA ASN A 10 -15.93 -12.48 -3.06
C ASN A 10 -16.24 -10.98 -3.22
N GLN A 11 -15.21 -10.15 -3.05
CA GLN A 11 -15.30 -8.71 -3.29
C GLN A 11 -15.88 -8.42 -4.68
N SER A 12 -16.91 -7.55 -4.74
CA SER A 12 -17.47 -7.06 -6.01
C SER A 12 -16.48 -6.16 -6.75
N GLN A 13 -16.72 -5.92 -8.04
CA GLN A 13 -15.84 -5.06 -8.85
C GLN A 13 -15.76 -3.63 -8.29
N ALA A 14 -16.91 -3.09 -7.84
CA ALA A 14 -16.98 -1.76 -7.23
C ALA A 14 -16.20 -1.70 -5.90
N GLU A 15 -16.35 -2.71 -5.04
CA GLU A 15 -15.60 -2.79 -3.79
C GLU A 15 -14.09 -2.93 -4.04
N GLY A 16 -13.68 -3.68 -5.07
CA GLY A 16 -12.29 -3.85 -5.47
C GLY A 16 -11.66 -2.53 -5.93
N ALA A 17 -12.39 -1.78 -6.77
CA ALA A 17 -11.98 -0.45 -7.20
C ALA A 17 -11.88 0.53 -6.02
N GLN A 18 -12.79 0.45 -5.05
CA GLN A 18 -12.73 1.26 -3.83
C GLN A 18 -11.49 0.89 -2.99
N SER A 19 -11.25 -0.39 -2.73
CA SER A 19 -10.07 -0.85 -1.98
C SER A 19 -8.75 -0.42 -2.63
N LEU A 20 -8.69 -0.38 -3.97
CA LEU A 20 -7.54 0.15 -4.70
C LEU A 20 -7.38 1.65 -4.52
N THR A 21 -8.49 2.40 -4.56
CA THR A 21 -8.49 3.84 -4.30
C THR A 21 -8.02 4.14 -2.87
N ASP A 22 -8.58 3.47 -1.88
CA ASP A 22 -8.19 3.61 -0.47
C ASP A 22 -6.70 3.26 -0.27
N THR A 23 -6.21 2.23 -0.95
CA THR A 23 -4.80 1.84 -0.89
C THR A 23 -3.90 2.93 -1.46
N VAL A 24 -4.26 3.53 -2.60
CA VAL A 24 -3.48 4.64 -3.20
C VAL A 24 -3.50 5.85 -2.28
N THR A 25 -4.66 6.25 -1.76
CA THR A 25 -4.79 7.40 -0.85
C THR A 25 -3.94 7.22 0.40
N ILE A 26 -4.04 6.09 1.09
CA ILE A 26 -3.25 5.85 2.32
C ILE A 26 -1.74 5.74 2.01
N ALA A 27 -1.37 5.20 0.84
CA ALA A 27 0.03 5.16 0.42
C ALA A 27 0.59 6.56 0.17
N GLU A 28 -0.20 7.46 -0.42
CA GLU A 28 0.17 8.88 -0.61
C GLU A 28 0.25 9.63 0.72
N GLU A 29 -0.70 9.42 1.63
CA GLU A 29 -0.66 9.96 3.00
C GLU A 29 0.62 9.51 3.74
N THR A 30 0.97 8.23 3.59
CA THR A 30 2.20 7.67 4.20
C THR A 30 3.45 8.35 3.65
N LEU A 31 3.51 8.54 2.32
CA LEU A 31 4.63 9.23 1.69
C LEU A 31 4.71 10.70 2.11
N ALA A 32 3.58 11.38 2.18
CA ALA A 32 3.51 12.76 2.65
C ALA A 32 4.00 12.89 4.10
N ALA A 33 3.59 11.96 4.98
CA ALA A 33 4.04 11.91 6.37
C ALA A 33 5.56 11.65 6.50
N MET A 34 6.13 10.81 5.63
CA MET A 34 7.60 10.65 5.56
C MET A 34 8.28 11.98 5.22
N LYS A 35 7.81 12.66 4.15
CA LYS A 35 8.38 13.91 3.65
C LYS A 35 8.20 15.10 4.58
N SER A 36 7.10 15.13 5.34
CA SER A 36 6.84 16.19 6.31
C SER A 36 7.65 16.05 7.60
N GLY A 37 8.40 14.96 7.77
CA GLY A 37 9.08 14.65 9.02
C GLY A 37 8.12 14.37 10.17
N ALA A 38 6.95 13.76 9.88
CA ALA A 38 6.03 13.33 10.93
C ALA A 38 6.72 12.36 11.91
N ASP A 39 6.15 12.21 13.11
CA ASP A 39 6.75 11.35 14.12
C ASP A 39 6.87 9.90 13.64
N LYS A 40 7.95 9.24 14.08
CA LYS A 40 8.34 7.92 13.60
C LYS A 40 7.23 6.89 13.80
N ASP A 41 6.50 6.97 14.90
CA ASP A 41 5.43 6.03 15.23
C ASP A 41 4.20 6.22 14.33
N THR A 42 3.82 7.47 14.05
CA THR A 42 2.78 7.82 13.08
C THR A 42 3.13 7.31 11.69
N VAL A 43 4.36 7.54 11.21
CA VAL A 43 4.80 7.05 9.91
C VAL A 43 4.77 5.51 9.86
N LEU A 44 5.26 4.84 10.90
CA LEU A 44 5.21 3.37 10.98
C LEU A 44 3.77 2.82 11.06
N ALA A 45 2.85 3.54 11.70
CA ALA A 45 1.44 3.22 11.75
C ALA A 45 0.78 3.36 10.37
N LEU A 46 1.07 4.44 9.65
CA LEU A 46 0.60 4.67 8.27
C LEU A 46 1.14 3.61 7.30
N ILE A 47 2.42 3.25 7.39
CA ILE A 47 3.00 2.12 6.63
C ILE A 47 2.26 0.81 6.94
N LYS A 48 1.94 0.55 8.21
CA LYS A 48 1.18 -0.64 8.61
C LYS A 48 -0.24 -0.60 8.03
N LYS A 49 -0.90 0.56 8.07
CA LYS A 49 -2.24 0.79 7.51
C LYS A 49 -2.24 0.51 6.01
N THR A 50 -1.32 1.12 5.25
CA THR A 50 -1.12 0.85 3.81
C THR A 50 -1.02 -0.65 3.51
N LYS A 51 -0.21 -1.38 4.28
CA LYS A 51 -0.06 -2.84 4.10
C LYS A 51 -1.32 -3.63 4.39
N GLN A 52 -2.15 -3.19 5.33
CA GLN A 52 -3.41 -3.88 5.64
C GLN A 52 -4.46 -3.58 4.58
N THR A 53 -4.62 -2.32 4.17
CA THR A 53 -5.54 -1.92 3.10
C THR A 53 -5.20 -2.63 1.79
N ALA A 54 -3.94 -2.67 1.39
CA ALA A 54 -3.55 -3.39 0.17
C ALA A 54 -3.88 -4.90 0.22
N LYS A 55 -4.01 -5.51 1.40
CA LYS A 55 -4.36 -6.93 1.54
C LYS A 55 -5.86 -7.22 1.46
N THR A 56 -6.71 -6.19 1.48
CA THR A 56 -8.16 -6.36 1.30
C THR A 56 -8.55 -6.53 -0.16
N ILE A 57 -7.68 -6.12 -1.10
CA ILE A 57 -7.91 -6.25 -2.54
C ILE A 57 -7.93 -7.74 -2.92
N GLU A 58 -9.11 -8.28 -3.23
CA GLU A 58 -9.33 -9.65 -3.71
C GLU A 58 -9.48 -9.67 -5.23
N SER A 59 -8.37 -9.59 -5.96
CA SER A 59 -8.38 -9.77 -7.41
C SER A 59 -7.14 -10.52 -7.89
N SER A 60 -7.37 -11.64 -8.58
CA SER A 60 -6.33 -12.45 -9.21
C SER A 60 -5.63 -11.70 -10.34
N VAL A 61 -6.37 -10.84 -11.06
CA VAL A 61 -5.88 -10.04 -12.20
C VAL A 61 -4.72 -9.14 -11.78
N VAL A 62 -4.84 -8.49 -10.63
CA VAL A 62 -3.86 -7.50 -10.16
C VAL A 62 -2.93 -8.03 -9.06
N LEU A 63 -3.12 -9.30 -8.65
CA LEU A 63 -2.43 -9.93 -7.52
C LEU A 63 -0.92 -9.77 -7.58
N ALA A 64 -0.30 -10.13 -8.70
CA ALA A 64 1.14 -10.10 -8.87
C ALA A 64 1.72 -8.67 -8.78
N LYS A 65 1.04 -7.67 -9.37
CA LYS A 65 1.49 -6.28 -9.32
C LYS A 65 1.28 -5.68 -7.93
N ARG A 66 0.15 -5.97 -7.29
CA ARG A 66 -0.16 -5.59 -5.91
C ARG A 66 0.90 -6.12 -4.94
N ASP A 67 1.30 -7.38 -5.08
CA ASP A 67 2.31 -8.00 -4.21
C ASP A 67 3.71 -7.39 -4.42
N ARG A 68 4.05 -6.99 -5.66
CA ARG A 68 5.28 -6.23 -5.94
C ARG A 68 5.27 -4.86 -5.25
N ALA A 69 4.16 -4.13 -5.31
CA ALA A 69 4.01 -2.85 -4.61
C ALA A 69 4.08 -3.03 -3.08
N LEU A 70 3.40 -4.04 -2.54
CA LEU A 70 3.46 -4.42 -1.12
C LEU A 70 4.88 -4.76 -0.64
N SER A 71 5.67 -5.43 -1.47
CA SER A 71 7.08 -5.72 -1.18
C SER A 71 7.89 -4.43 -1.01
N LYS A 72 7.62 -3.41 -1.83
CA LYS A 72 8.25 -2.08 -1.70
C LYS A 72 7.85 -1.39 -0.40
N VAL A 73 6.57 -1.41 -0.02
CA VAL A 73 6.10 -0.89 1.30
C VAL A 73 6.79 -1.61 2.46
N ALA A 74 6.97 -2.94 2.37
CA ALA A 74 7.67 -3.71 3.39
C ALA A 74 9.15 -3.32 3.51
N LYS A 75 9.82 -3.07 2.38
CA LYS A 75 11.20 -2.57 2.35
C LYS A 75 11.30 -1.14 2.89
N ALA A 76 10.36 -0.26 2.52
CA ALA A 76 10.28 1.11 3.04
C ALA A 76 10.17 1.12 4.56
N ARG A 77 9.32 0.25 5.14
CA ARG A 77 9.26 0.05 6.59
C ARG A 77 10.60 -0.33 7.20
N GLY A 78 11.32 -1.26 6.56
CA GLY A 78 12.61 -1.74 7.04
C GLY A 78 13.68 -0.64 7.02
N ALA A 79 13.72 0.16 5.95
CA ALA A 79 14.60 1.32 5.82
C ALA A 79 14.27 2.39 6.87
N TYR A 80 12.99 2.72 7.02
CA TYR A 80 12.53 3.76 7.96
C TYR A 80 12.81 3.39 9.44
N LYS A 81 12.71 2.11 9.80
CA LYS A 81 13.10 1.64 11.14
C LYS A 81 14.59 1.81 11.44
N LYS A 82 15.43 1.77 10.40
CA LYS A 82 16.90 1.96 10.47
C LYS A 82 17.30 3.41 10.23
N ASP A 83 16.35 4.34 10.28
CA ASP A 83 16.56 5.78 10.07
C ASP A 83 17.15 6.11 8.69
N GLN A 84 16.98 5.22 7.71
CA GLN A 84 17.33 5.42 6.30
C GLN A 84 16.18 6.13 5.58
N HIS A 85 15.89 7.37 5.97
CA HIS A 85 14.69 8.10 5.55
C HIS A 85 14.62 8.30 4.02
N GLU A 86 15.68 8.78 3.37
CA GLU A 86 15.73 8.96 1.91
C GLU A 86 15.39 7.66 1.16
N LYS A 87 16.00 6.55 1.58
CA LYS A 87 15.74 5.23 1.00
C LYS A 87 14.31 4.76 1.26
N ALA A 88 13.77 5.05 2.44
CA ALA A 88 12.40 4.70 2.77
C ALA A 88 11.41 5.47 1.89
N GLU A 89 11.66 6.76 1.66
CA GLU A 89 10.88 7.62 0.77
C GLU A 89 10.92 7.11 -0.67
N GLU A 90 12.11 6.84 -1.23
CA GLU A 90 12.26 6.32 -2.60
C GLU A 90 11.48 5.00 -2.78
N LEU A 91 11.59 4.09 -1.80
CA LEU A 91 10.84 2.84 -1.80
C LEU A 91 9.33 3.05 -1.69
N MET A 92 8.90 4.06 -0.95
CA MET A 92 7.48 4.39 -0.79
C MET A 92 6.92 5.07 -2.04
N GLU A 93 7.68 5.93 -2.72
CA GLU A 93 7.32 6.48 -4.04
C GLU A 93 7.11 5.37 -5.08
N GLN A 94 8.03 4.40 -5.13
CA GLN A 94 7.89 3.22 -5.98
C GLN A 94 6.65 2.39 -5.63
N ALA A 95 6.30 2.30 -4.34
CA ALA A 95 5.09 1.61 -3.91
C ALA A 95 3.82 2.36 -4.35
N VAL A 96 3.76 3.69 -4.16
CA VAL A 96 2.65 4.55 -4.59
C VAL A 96 2.43 4.42 -6.10
N LYS A 97 3.50 4.54 -6.89
CA LYS A 97 3.44 4.32 -8.34
C LYS A 97 2.92 2.93 -8.67
N GLY A 98 3.43 1.89 -8.00
CA GLY A 98 2.97 0.52 -8.17
C GLY A 98 1.47 0.35 -7.88
N PHE A 99 0.93 0.96 -6.83
CA PHE A 99 -0.50 0.89 -6.54
C PHE A 99 -1.36 1.67 -7.55
N LYS A 100 -0.87 2.80 -8.07
CA LYS A 100 -1.53 3.51 -9.18
C LYS A 100 -1.58 2.63 -10.44
N ASP A 101 -0.48 1.95 -10.78
CA ASP A 101 -0.44 1.03 -11.92
C ASP A 101 -1.39 -0.18 -11.74
N VAL A 102 -1.52 -0.68 -10.50
CA VAL A 102 -2.47 -1.74 -10.14
C VAL A 102 -3.91 -1.24 -10.32
N LYS A 103 -4.23 -0.02 -9.87
CA LYS A 103 -5.54 0.60 -10.07
C LYS A 103 -5.87 0.75 -11.56
N THR A 104 -4.94 1.27 -12.36
CA THR A 104 -5.13 1.39 -13.82
C THR A 104 -5.35 0.03 -14.47
N LEU A 105 -4.57 -1.00 -14.09
CA LEU A 105 -4.75 -2.35 -14.61
C LEU A 105 -6.14 -2.91 -14.27
N TYR A 106 -6.64 -2.65 -13.06
CA TYR A 106 -7.95 -3.10 -12.60
C TYR A 106 -9.10 -2.48 -13.37
N HIS A 107 -9.00 -1.21 -13.76
CA HIS A 107 -10.02 -0.52 -14.56
C HIS A 107 -10.01 -0.90 -16.05
N ASN A 108 -8.91 -1.45 -16.54
CA ASN A 108 -8.76 -1.87 -17.93
C ASN A 108 -9.14 -3.35 -18.16
N PHE A 109 -9.70 -4.01 -17.15
CA PHE A 109 -10.11 -5.41 -17.15
C PHE A 109 -11.59 -5.52 -16.78
#